data_AF-A0A924BDM3-F1
#
_entry.id   AF-A0A924BDM3-F1
#
_cell.length_a   1.000
_cell.length_b   1.000
_cell.length_c   1.000
_cell.angle_alpha   90.00
_cell.angle_beta   90.00
_cell.angle_gamma   90.00
#
_symmetry.space_group_name_H-M   'P 1'
#
loop_
_entity.id
_entity.type
_entity.pdbx_description
1 polymer ?
#
loop_
_entity_poly.entity_id
_entity_poly.type
_entity_poly.pdbx_seq_one_letter_code
_entity_poly.pdbx_strand_id
1 'polypeptide(L)'
;MLVVKVKSQRNEGLFTGAEGQLAEQYAIHPAAEKQGIYLVLWFGPDEWVAGKKPQLVMRASQLRQQLEYGLPAEIVGKIDIVVYEGTASAARSGDLQAYLPLDARSSN
;
A
#
# COMPACT_ATOMS: atom_id res chain seq x y z
N MET A 1 -5.57 9.34 -17.05
CA MET A 1 -5.36 9.71 -15.63
C MET A 1 -5.01 8.46 -14.87
N LEU A 2 -3.88 8.40 -14.15
CA LEU A 2 -3.51 7.23 -13.37
C LEU A 2 -4.14 7.33 -11.98
N VAL A 3 -4.94 6.34 -11.60
CA VAL A 3 -5.56 6.30 -10.28
C VAL A 3 -4.72 5.42 -9.35
N VAL A 4 -4.27 6.00 -8.25
CA VAL A 4 -3.53 5.29 -7.21
C VAL A 4 -4.31 5.34 -5.91
N LYS A 5 -4.64 4.17 -5.36
CA LYS A 5 -5.22 4.06 -4.02
C LYS A 5 -4.15 3.56 -3.08
N VAL A 6 -3.91 4.33 -2.03
CA VAL A 6 -2.93 3.98 -1.00
C VAL A 6 -3.67 3.50 0.25
N LYS A 7 -3.27 2.34 0.76
CA LYS A 7 -3.69 1.82 2.07
C LYS A 7 -2.48 1.37 2.89
N SER A 8 -2.59 1.43 4.22
CA SER A 8 -1.63 0.75 5.10
C SER A 8 -2.10 -0.67 5.39
N GLN A 9 -1.17 -1.57 5.73
CA GLN A 9 -1.51 -2.93 6.14
C GLN A 9 -2.50 -2.97 7.32
N ARG A 10 -2.52 -1.94 8.17
CA ARG A 10 -3.39 -1.86 9.36
C ARG A 10 -4.86 -1.58 9.02
N ASN A 11 -5.16 -1.13 7.80
CA ASN A 11 -6.52 -0.74 7.42
C ASN A 11 -7.50 -1.92 7.44
N GLU A 12 -8.56 -1.86 8.23
CA GLU A 12 -9.56 -2.95 8.34
C GLU A 12 -10.18 -3.36 7.00
N GLY A 13 -10.34 -2.41 6.09
CA GLY A 13 -10.80 -2.64 4.72
C GLY A 13 -9.68 -2.93 3.72
N LEU A 14 -8.55 -3.51 4.14
CA LEU A 14 -7.41 -3.77 3.26
C LEU A 14 -7.78 -4.70 2.10
N PHE A 15 -8.55 -5.75 2.38
CA PHE A 15 -8.97 -6.72 1.37
C PHE A 15 -10.16 -6.23 0.56
N THR A 16 -11.16 -5.61 1.21
CA THR A 16 -12.34 -5.06 0.53
C THR A 16 -12.05 -3.79 -0.26
N GLY A 17 -10.94 -3.11 0.01
CA GLY A 17 -10.49 -1.93 -0.74
C GLY A 17 -10.02 -2.24 -2.16
N ALA A 18 -9.48 -3.44 -2.38
CA ALA A 18 -9.02 -3.88 -3.70
C ALA A 18 -10.20 -4.27 -4.60
N GLU A 19 -11.17 -5.03 -4.05
CA GLU A 19 -12.40 -5.43 -4.75
C GLU A 19 -13.39 -4.27 -4.92
N GLY A 20 -14.01 -3.80 -3.85
CA GLY A 20 -15.19 -2.94 -3.94
C GLY A 20 -14.86 -1.48 -4.22
N GLN A 21 -13.77 -0.95 -3.64
CA GLN A 21 -13.45 0.47 -3.86
C GLN A 21 -12.78 0.68 -5.21
N LEU A 22 -11.77 -0.13 -5.58
CA LEU A 22 -11.00 0.12 -6.80
C LEU A 22 -11.77 -0.20 -8.08
N ALA A 23 -12.41 -1.37 -8.14
CA ALA A 23 -13.12 -1.82 -9.34
C ALA A 23 -14.41 -1.02 -9.59
N GLU A 24 -15.18 -0.73 -8.54
CA GLU A 24 -16.50 -0.10 -8.70
C GLU A 24 -16.44 1.43 -8.72
N GLN A 25 -15.46 2.08 -8.07
CA GLN A 25 -15.49 3.53 -7.91
C GLN A 25 -14.37 4.27 -8.66
N TYR A 26 -13.22 3.63 -8.91
CA TYR A 26 -12.04 4.31 -9.44
C TYR A 26 -11.71 3.93 -10.89
N ALA A 27 -11.98 2.69 -11.30
CA ALA A 27 -11.82 2.23 -12.67
C ALA A 27 -12.88 2.80 -13.65
N ILE A 28 -14.01 3.29 -13.13
CA ILE A 28 -15.14 3.77 -13.95
C ILE A 28 -14.93 5.21 -14.47
N HIS A 29 -13.91 5.93 -13.99
CA HIS A 29 -13.61 7.25 -14.54
C HIS A 29 -13.28 7.12 -16.04
N PRO A 30 -13.99 7.82 -16.96
CA PRO A 30 -13.85 7.62 -18.40
C PRO A 30 -12.41 7.79 -18.92
N ALA A 31 -11.62 8.63 -18.25
CA ALA A 31 -10.22 8.91 -18.59
C ALA A 31 -9.17 7.99 -17.90
N ALA A 32 -9.60 6.97 -17.13
CA ALA A 32 -8.70 6.04 -16.43
C ALA A 32 -8.58 4.68 -17.13
N GLU A 33 -9.31 4.45 -18.23
CA GLU A 33 -9.31 3.18 -18.99
C GLU A 33 -9.50 1.92 -18.12
N LYS A 34 -10.17 2.06 -16.97
CA LYS A 34 -10.31 1.00 -15.97
C LYS A 34 -9.00 0.50 -15.37
N GLN A 35 -7.92 1.27 -15.48
CA GLN A 35 -6.60 0.95 -14.94
C GLN A 35 -6.33 1.68 -13.62
N GLY A 36 -5.58 1.04 -12.72
CA GLY A 36 -5.20 1.65 -11.45
C GLY A 36 -4.12 0.88 -10.69
N ILE A 37 -3.52 1.55 -9.71
CA ILE A 37 -2.54 0.95 -8.80
C ILE A 37 -3.12 0.90 -7.39
N TYR A 38 -3.11 -0.29 -6.80
CA TYR A 38 -3.38 -0.49 -5.39
C TYR A 38 -2.05 -0.56 -4.62
N LEU A 39 -1.68 0.55 -3.99
CA LEU A 39 -0.46 0.66 -3.20
C LEU A 39 -0.75 0.31 -1.74
N VAL A 40 -0.10 -0.72 -1.22
CA VAL A 40 -0.15 -1.09 0.19
C VAL A 40 1.18 -0.77 0.86
N LEU A 41 1.14 0.07 1.88
CA LEU A 41 2.29 0.38 2.72
C LEU A 41 2.48 -0.70 3.78
N TRP A 42 3.63 -1.36 3.71
CA TRP A 42 4.06 -2.43 4.59
C TRP A 42 5.14 -1.93 5.55
N PHE A 43 4.90 -2.13 6.84
CA PHE A 43 5.71 -1.66 7.97
C PHE A 43 6.39 -2.80 8.74
N GLY A 44 6.07 -4.06 8.43
CA GLY A 44 6.73 -5.21 8.99
C GLY A 44 5.78 -6.36 9.34
N PRO A 45 6.35 -7.54 9.64
CA PRO A 45 5.59 -8.76 9.92
C PRO A 45 4.86 -8.76 11.28
N ASP A 46 5.33 -7.96 12.24
CA ASP A 46 4.78 -7.92 13.61
C ASP A 46 3.63 -6.91 13.77
N GLU A 47 3.28 -6.25 12.67
CA GLU A 47 2.28 -5.19 12.61
C GLU A 47 0.90 -5.73 12.27
N TRP A 48 -0.15 -4.99 12.67
CA TRP A 48 -1.52 -5.41 12.44
C TRP A 48 -1.84 -5.45 10.95
N VAL A 49 -2.56 -6.49 10.51
CA VAL A 49 -3.00 -6.67 9.12
C VAL A 49 -4.52 -6.71 9.10
N ALA A 50 -5.15 -5.81 8.34
CA ALA A 50 -6.61 -5.71 8.24
C ALA A 50 -7.34 -5.64 9.59
N GLY A 51 -6.81 -4.86 10.54
CA GLY A 51 -7.35 -4.76 11.90
C GLY A 51 -7.12 -6.00 12.78
N LYS A 52 -6.43 -7.03 12.28
CA LYS A 52 -6.14 -8.27 13.01
C LYS A 52 -4.68 -8.33 13.38
N LYS A 53 -4.39 -8.74 14.61
CA LYS A 53 -3.02 -9.05 15.02
C LYS A 53 -2.57 -10.30 14.24
N PRO A 54 -1.40 -10.28 13.57
CA PRO A 54 -0.92 -11.42 12.82
C PRO A 54 -0.73 -12.61 13.77
N GLN A 55 -1.35 -13.75 13.44
CA GLN A 55 -1.16 -15.01 14.17
C GLN A 55 0.15 -15.71 13.77
N LEU A 56 0.69 -15.34 12.61
CA LEU A 56 1.92 -15.83 12.03
C LEU A 56 2.68 -14.66 11.40
N VAL A 57 4.01 -14.73 11.42
CA VAL A 57 4.90 -13.78 10.73
C VAL A 57 4.54 -13.80 9.23
N MET A 58 3.90 -12.74 8.77
CA MET A 58 3.51 -12.58 7.36
C MET A 58 4.56 -11.72 6.67
N ARG A 59 5.01 -12.10 5.46
CA ARG A 59 5.90 -11.27 4.63
C ARG A 59 5.09 -10.37 3.69
N ALA A 60 5.69 -9.27 3.25
CA ALA A 60 5.09 -8.37 2.25
C ALA A 60 4.62 -9.10 0.98
N SER A 61 5.41 -10.08 0.50
CA SER A 61 5.07 -10.92 -0.65
C SER A 61 3.85 -11.81 -0.41
N GLN A 62 3.68 -12.33 0.80
CA GLN A 62 2.50 -13.13 1.17
C GLN A 62 1.25 -12.26 1.22
N LEU A 63 1.36 -11.03 1.76
CA LEU A 63 0.25 -10.09 1.74
C LEU A 63 -0.16 -9.74 0.31
N ARG A 64 0.82 -9.48 -0.57
CA ARG A 64 0.56 -9.24 -2.00
C ARG A 64 -0.21 -10.41 -2.63
N GLN A 65 0.25 -11.64 -2.42
CA GLN A 65 -0.38 -12.82 -2.98
C GLN A 65 -1.82 -13.01 -2.47
N GLN A 66 -2.09 -12.72 -1.19
CA GLN A 66 -3.44 -12.76 -0.64
C GLN A 66 -4.35 -11.71 -1.25
N LEU A 67 -3.84 -10.50 -1.51
CA LEU A 67 -4.58 -9.45 -2.18
C LEU A 67 -4.87 -9.80 -3.64
N GLU A 68 -3.89 -10.37 -4.35
CA GLU A 68 -4.05 -10.82 -5.74
C GLU A 68 -5.06 -11.98 -5.86
N TYR A 69 -5.02 -12.94 -4.92
CA TYR A 69 -5.98 -14.06 -4.89
C TYR A 69 -7.42 -13.60 -4.60
N GLY A 70 -7.57 -12.50 -3.86
CA GLY A 70 -8.86 -11.89 -3.57
C GLY A 70 -9.41 -11.04 -4.72
N LEU A 71 -8.71 -10.89 -5.86
CA LEU A 71 -9.23 -10.13 -6.99
C LEU A 71 -10.14 -10.98 -7.88
N PRO A 72 -11.33 -10.48 -8.25
CA PRO A 72 -12.15 -11.02 -9.32
C PRO A 72 -11.36 -11.11 -10.64
N ALA A 73 -11.57 -12.18 -11.41
CA ALA A 73 -10.89 -12.39 -12.68
C ALA A 73 -11.08 -11.22 -13.67
N GLU A 74 -12.18 -10.47 -13.56
CA GLU A 74 -12.51 -9.33 -14.42
C GLU A 74 -11.60 -8.12 -14.22
N ILE A 75 -10.91 -8.03 -13.08
CA ILE A 75 -10.04 -6.90 -12.70
C ILE A 75 -8.56 -7.27 -12.65
N VAL A 76 -8.24 -8.56 -12.71
CA VAL A 76 -6.87 -9.05 -12.89
C VAL A 76 -6.31 -8.51 -14.21
N GLY A 77 -5.10 -7.94 -14.17
CA GLY A 77 -4.45 -7.31 -15.32
C GLY A 77 -4.92 -5.89 -15.64
N LYS A 78 -5.94 -5.37 -14.94
CA LYS A 78 -6.33 -3.95 -14.98
C LYS A 78 -5.81 -3.19 -13.77
N ILE A 79 -5.65 -3.88 -12.65
CA ILE A 79 -5.18 -3.31 -11.39
C ILE A 79 -3.85 -3.94 -11.03
N ASP A 80 -2.83 -3.10 -10.86
CA ASP A 80 -1.54 -3.53 -10.31
C ASP A 80 -1.53 -3.38 -8.79
N ILE A 81 -1.26 -4.47 -8.08
CA ILE A 81 -1.05 -4.45 -6.63
C ILE A 81 0.44 -4.28 -6.34
N VAL A 82 0.77 -3.18 -5.67
CA VAL A 82 2.14 -2.88 -5.24
C VAL A 82 2.16 -2.88 -3.72
N VAL A 83 2.96 -3.76 -3.12
CA VAL A 83 3.23 -3.72 -1.68
C VAL A 83 4.60 -3.08 -1.49
N TYR A 84 4.62 -1.88 -0.92
CA TYR A 84 5.84 -1.14 -0.66
C TYR A 84 6.29 -1.39 0.77
N GLU A 85 7.43 -2.07 0.91
CA GLU A 85 8.12 -2.21 2.18
C GLU A 85 9.00 -0.98 2.41
N GLY A 86 8.62 -0.15 3.38
CA GLY A 86 9.45 0.96 3.80
C GLY A 86 10.65 0.42 4.58
N THR A 87 11.88 0.67 4.11
CA THR A 87 13.07 0.40 4.92
C THR A 87 13.10 1.38 6.08
N ALA A 88 12.46 1.04 7.20
CA ALA A 88 12.62 1.72 8.48
C ALA A 88 14.00 1.45 9.12
N SER A 89 15.05 1.35 8.30
CA SER A 89 16.45 1.41 8.75
C SER A 89 16.83 2.87 9.08
N ALA A 90 16.27 3.85 8.37
CA ALA A 90 16.51 5.28 8.67
C ALA A 90 15.53 5.88 9.69
N ALA A 91 14.33 5.32 9.85
CA ALA A 91 13.31 5.86 10.76
C ALA A 91 13.39 5.31 12.20
N ARG A 92 14.26 4.31 12.45
CA ARG A 92 14.49 3.75 13.80
C ARG A 92 15.77 4.26 14.46
N SER A 93 16.59 5.04 13.76
CA SER A 93 17.61 5.87 14.40
C SER A 93 17.01 7.25 14.59
N GLY A 94 17.09 7.83 15.78
CA GLY A 94 16.49 9.11 16.16
C GLY A 94 17.02 10.35 15.42
N ASP A 95 17.47 10.22 14.17
CA ASP A 95 17.98 11.30 13.33
C ASP A 95 16.86 11.89 12.48
N LEU A 96 15.95 12.62 13.14
CA LEU A 96 14.99 13.50 12.47
C LEU A 96 15.68 14.63 11.66
N GLN A 97 17.00 14.80 11.82
CA GLN A 97 17.87 15.65 10.99
C GLN A 97 17.90 15.23 9.51
N ALA A 98 17.63 13.95 9.20
CA ALA A 98 17.64 13.44 7.83
C ALA A 98 16.44 13.90 6.98
N TYR A 99 15.39 14.40 7.63
CA TYR A 99 14.13 14.80 6.98
C TYR A 99 13.94 16.33 6.90
N LEU A 100 14.92 17.12 7.31
CA LEU A 100 14.93 18.56 7.05
C LEU A 100 15.19 18.81 5.56
N PRO A 101 14.38 19.66 4.90
CA PRO A 101 14.60 20.00 3.50
C PRO A 101 15.95 20.70 3.34
N LEU A 102 16.60 20.54 2.19
CA LEU A 102 18.02 20.90 1.94
C LEU A 102 18.34 22.38 2.22
N ASP A 103 17.31 23.23 2.20
CA ASP A 103 17.31 24.66 2.51
C ASP A 103 17.47 24.99 4.00
N ALA A 104 17.22 24.03 4.91
CA ALA A 104 17.38 24.24 6.35
C ALA A 104 18.80 23.90 6.87
N ARG A 105 19.73 23.50 6.00
CA ARG A 105 21.07 23.00 6.38
C ARG A 105 22.21 24.02 6.25
N SER A 106 21.92 25.29 5.97
CA SER A 106 22.96 26.30 5.80
C SER A 106 22.64 27.59 6.56
N SER A 107 22.97 27.61 7.85
CA SER A 107 23.40 28.84 8.53
C SER A 107 24.16 28.46 9.81
N ASN A 108 25.46 28.22 9.68
CA ASN A 108 26.45 28.45 10.72
C ASN A 108 27.82 28.66 10.08
#